data_AF-A0A9W6YMG5-F1
#
_entry.id   AF-A0A9W6YMG5-F1
#
_cell.length_a   1.000
_cell.length_b   1.000
_cell.length_c   1.000
_cell.angle_alpha   90.00
_cell.angle_beta   90.00
_cell.angle_gamma   90.00
#
_symmetry.space_group_name_H-M   'P 1'
#
loop_
_entity.id
_entity.type
_entity.pdbx_description
1 polymer ?
#
loop_
_entity_poly.entity_id
_entity_poly.type
_entity_poly.pdbx_seq_one_letter_code
_entity_poly.pdbx_strand_id
1 'polypeptide(L)'
;MTSIDEMRKDSEKQQSLSELEKSFTHDVSMGSVTGMNAVLEQLRCYSLYFGEPQIQLKRMESVAPGVLTASARVSLTISDFTLHCVFPHLEKPNGNEGAIGVDKHRVLRDKLLGQRLNCTCEMTFFFDEALGRVVRLETNINLAESLFQLLGSTRAVANVLEQALLTSECVVGNLADVPPK
;
A
#
# COMPACT_ATOMS: atom_id res chain seq x y z
N MET A 1 -4.68 -34.87 -1.59
CA MET A 1 -4.01 -34.76 -2.90
C MET A 1 -3.92 -33.28 -3.20
N THR A 2 -2.84 -32.63 -2.76
CA THR A 2 -2.45 -31.27 -3.14
C THR A 2 -2.27 -31.27 -4.64
N SER A 3 -3.07 -30.48 -5.34
CA SER A 3 -3.23 -30.56 -6.80
C SER A 3 -1.96 -30.09 -7.50
N ILE A 4 -1.60 -30.70 -8.64
CA ILE A 4 -0.46 -30.28 -9.48
C ILE A 4 -0.51 -28.78 -9.81
N ASP A 5 -1.72 -28.21 -9.88
CA ASP A 5 -1.94 -26.78 -10.04
C ASP A 5 -1.51 -25.93 -8.84
N GLU A 6 -1.67 -26.42 -7.62
CA GLU A 6 -1.18 -25.73 -6.41
C GLU A 6 0.34 -25.71 -6.40
N MET A 7 0.97 -26.86 -6.72
CA MET A 7 2.42 -26.97 -6.82
C MET A 7 3.01 -26.07 -7.92
N ARG A 8 2.36 -26.00 -9.08
CA ARG A 8 2.75 -25.11 -10.18
C ARG A 8 2.63 -23.64 -9.78
N LYS A 9 1.52 -23.26 -9.16
CA LYS A 9 1.27 -21.88 -8.71
C LYS A 9 2.28 -21.44 -7.65
N ASP A 10 2.67 -22.34 -6.76
CA ASP A 10 3.67 -22.03 -5.73
C ASP A 10 5.09 -21.93 -6.30
N SER A 11 5.44 -22.76 -7.29
CA SER A 11 6.69 -22.64 -8.04
C SER A 11 6.78 -21.31 -8.82
N GLU A 12 5.70 -20.89 -9.48
CA GLU A 12 5.63 -19.62 -10.21
C GLU A 12 5.79 -18.40 -9.28
N LYS A 13 5.17 -18.44 -8.10
CA LYS A 13 5.34 -17.39 -7.07
C LYS A 13 6.77 -17.33 -6.56
N GLN A 14 7.38 -18.48 -6.25
CA GLN A 14 8.76 -18.54 -5.76
C GLN A 14 9.75 -18.00 -6.81
N GLN A 15 9.55 -18.35 -8.08
CA GLN A 15 10.36 -17.82 -9.16
C GLN A 15 10.21 -16.31 -9.28
N SER A 16 8.98 -15.79 -9.28
CA SER A 16 8.70 -14.35 -9.37
C SER A 16 9.37 -13.57 -8.24
N LEU A 17 9.32 -14.10 -7.01
CA LEU A 17 10.02 -13.51 -5.86
C LEU A 17 11.55 -13.51 -6.05
N SER A 18 12.11 -14.61 -6.54
CA SER A 18 13.57 -14.70 -6.77
C SER A 18 14.07 -13.75 -7.87
N GLU A 19 13.23 -13.45 -8.87
CA GLU A 19 13.55 -12.48 -9.93
C GLU A 19 13.43 -11.05 -9.40
N LEU A 20 12.41 -10.78 -8.58
CA LEU A 20 12.25 -9.52 -7.89
C LEU A 20 13.48 -9.23 -7.01
N GLU A 21 13.91 -10.20 -6.19
CA GLU A 21 15.10 -10.08 -5.34
C GLU A 21 16.39 -9.79 -6.13
N LYS A 22 16.53 -10.36 -7.33
CA LYS A 22 17.71 -10.08 -8.18
C LYS A 22 17.68 -8.70 -8.81
N SER A 23 16.50 -8.08 -8.89
CA SER A 23 16.28 -6.80 -9.55
C SER A 23 16.65 -5.60 -8.66
N PHE A 24 16.73 -5.77 -7.34
CA PHE A 24 17.18 -4.72 -6.42
C PHE A 24 18.55 -5.01 -5.81
N THR A 25 19.19 -3.97 -5.28
CA THR A 25 20.35 -4.12 -4.41
C THR A 25 19.93 -4.60 -3.03
N HIS A 26 20.88 -5.14 -2.26
CA HIS A 26 20.59 -5.64 -0.91
C HIS A 26 20.14 -4.52 0.05
N ASP A 27 20.61 -3.29 -0.20
CA ASP A 27 20.39 -2.06 0.57
C ASP A 27 19.36 -1.13 -0.09
N VAL A 28 18.51 -1.66 -0.98
CA VAL A 28 17.44 -0.89 -1.63
C VAL A 28 16.60 -0.10 -0.61
N SER A 29 16.27 1.15 -0.93
CA SER A 29 15.36 1.97 -0.13
C SER A 29 13.98 2.12 -0.77
N MET A 30 12.93 2.14 0.05
CA MET A 30 11.56 2.48 -0.33
C MET A 30 10.94 3.35 0.76
N GLY A 31 10.73 4.64 0.46
CA GLY A 31 10.34 5.61 1.49
C GLY A 31 11.30 5.58 2.68
N SER A 32 10.75 5.42 3.88
CA SER A 32 11.50 5.34 5.14
C SER A 32 12.13 3.96 5.43
N VAL A 33 11.88 2.92 4.62
CA VAL A 33 12.46 1.58 4.83
C VAL A 33 13.67 1.34 3.95
N THR A 34 14.62 0.53 4.44
CA THR A 34 15.86 0.18 3.73
C THR A 34 16.17 -1.30 3.89
N GLY A 35 16.67 -1.91 2.83
CA GLY A 35 17.00 -3.32 2.73
C GLY A 35 15.94 -4.14 1.99
N MET A 36 16.40 -5.13 1.22
CA MET A 36 15.53 -6.01 0.42
C MET A 36 14.40 -6.63 1.25
N ASN A 37 14.71 -7.16 2.43
CA ASN A 37 13.71 -7.81 3.29
C ASN A 37 12.60 -6.84 3.72
N ALA A 38 12.94 -5.56 3.96
CA ALA A 38 11.96 -4.56 4.34
C ALA A 38 11.04 -4.22 3.16
N VAL A 39 11.57 -4.14 1.93
CA VAL A 39 10.78 -3.92 0.71
C VAL A 39 9.86 -5.12 0.42
N LEU A 40 10.36 -6.36 0.57
CA LEU A 40 9.54 -7.57 0.43
C LEU A 40 8.43 -7.63 1.48
N GLU A 41 8.70 -7.24 2.73
CA GLU A 41 7.66 -7.17 3.76
C GLU A 41 6.61 -6.11 3.40
N GLN A 42 6.99 -4.97 2.80
CA GLN A 42 6.00 -4.01 2.30
C GLN A 42 5.11 -4.62 1.21
N LEU A 43 5.67 -5.31 0.21
CA LEU A 43 4.89 -6.01 -0.81
C LEU A 43 3.93 -7.04 -0.19
N ARG A 44 4.40 -7.75 0.84
CA ARG A 44 3.59 -8.70 1.61
C ARG A 44 2.46 -7.98 2.37
N CYS A 45 2.73 -6.87 3.06
CA CYS A 45 1.72 -6.05 3.72
C CYS A 45 0.65 -5.62 2.72
N TYR A 46 1.02 -5.11 1.54
CA TYR A 46 0.03 -4.76 0.51
C TYR A 46 -0.82 -5.96 0.07
N SER A 47 -0.19 -7.12 -0.09
CA SER A 47 -0.86 -8.36 -0.49
C SER A 47 -1.82 -8.92 0.55
N LEU A 48 -1.52 -8.71 1.84
CA LEU A 48 -2.31 -9.25 2.96
C LEU A 48 -3.35 -8.25 3.46
N TYR A 49 -2.99 -6.97 3.57
CA TYR A 49 -3.77 -5.97 4.28
C TYR A 49 -4.92 -5.46 3.40
N PHE A 50 -4.72 -5.44 2.09
CA PHE A 50 -5.73 -5.02 1.12
C PHE A 50 -6.34 -6.21 0.40
N GLY A 51 -7.64 -6.14 0.13
CA GLY A 51 -8.33 -7.16 -0.66
C GLY A 51 -8.01 -7.02 -2.14
N GLU A 52 -7.60 -8.13 -2.78
CA GLU A 52 -7.38 -8.25 -4.22
C GLU A 52 -6.59 -7.07 -4.85
N PRO A 53 -5.37 -6.79 -4.36
CA PRO A 53 -4.54 -5.74 -4.92
C PRO A 53 -4.17 -6.08 -6.37
N GLN A 54 -4.35 -5.11 -7.25
CA GLN A 54 -4.01 -5.22 -8.67
C GLN A 54 -3.24 -3.98 -9.10
N ILE A 55 -2.16 -4.18 -9.83
CA ILE A 55 -1.40 -3.11 -10.46
C ILE A 55 -1.45 -3.26 -11.98
N GLN A 56 -1.79 -2.19 -12.67
CA GLN A 56 -1.79 -2.12 -14.12
C GLN A 56 -0.86 -1.00 -14.58
N LEU A 57 0.32 -1.39 -15.06
CA LEU A 57 1.27 -0.47 -15.68
C LEU A 57 0.62 0.22 -16.89
N LYS A 58 0.77 1.53 -16.96
CA LYS A 58 0.24 2.36 -18.06
C LYS A 58 1.35 2.85 -18.97
N ARG A 59 2.42 3.36 -18.38
CA ARG A 59 3.59 3.87 -19.09
C ARG A 59 4.82 3.64 -18.25
N MET A 60 5.93 3.42 -18.94
CA MET A 60 7.25 3.37 -18.35
C MET A 60 8.20 4.16 -19.26
N GLU A 61 9.02 5.02 -18.69
CA GLU A 61 9.91 5.89 -19.44
C GLU A 61 11.21 6.13 -18.66
N SER A 62 12.32 6.26 -19.39
CA SER A 62 13.58 6.73 -18.81
C SER A 62 13.60 8.25 -18.84
N VAL A 63 13.79 8.86 -17.67
CA VAL A 63 13.81 10.32 -17.52
C VAL A 63 15.24 10.87 -17.41
N ALA A 64 16.18 10.03 -17.00
CA ALA A 64 17.61 10.30 -16.95
C ALA A 64 18.39 8.96 -16.96
N PRO A 65 19.71 8.96 -17.21
CA PRO A 65 20.55 7.79 -16.96
C PRO A 65 20.32 7.24 -15.55
N GLY A 66 20.05 5.93 -15.46
CA GLY A 66 19.76 5.26 -14.20
C GLY A 66 18.41 5.61 -13.55
N VAL A 67 17.56 6.43 -14.15
CA VAL A 67 16.25 6.80 -13.58
C VAL A 67 15.11 6.47 -14.53
N LEU A 68 14.16 5.70 -14.03
CA LEU A 68 12.98 5.25 -14.77
C LEU A 68 11.72 5.57 -13.97
N THR A 69 10.76 6.22 -14.62
CA THR A 69 9.45 6.48 -14.04
C THR A 69 8.42 5.56 -14.66
N ALA A 70 7.45 5.14 -13.85
CA ALA A 70 6.33 4.34 -14.26
C ALA A 70 5.04 4.97 -13.72
N SER A 71 4.05 5.08 -14.59
CA SER A 71 2.68 5.38 -14.17
C SER A 71 1.84 4.12 -14.23
N ALA A 72 1.00 3.91 -13.24
CA ALA A 72 0.15 2.75 -13.10
C ALA A 72 -1.23 3.12 -12.55
N ARG A 73 -2.17 2.18 -12.68
CA ARG A 73 -3.39 2.15 -11.89
C ARG A 73 -3.26 1.06 -10.84
N VAL A 74 -3.51 1.39 -9.59
CA VAL A 74 -3.55 0.44 -8.48
C VAL A 74 -4.99 0.31 -8.01
N SER A 75 -5.49 -0.91 -7.97
CA SER A 75 -6.83 -1.20 -7.46
C SER A 75 -6.71 -2.04 -6.20
N LEU A 76 -7.41 -1.65 -5.13
CA LEU A 76 -7.38 -2.33 -3.85
C LEU A 76 -8.76 -2.26 -3.20
N THR A 77 -9.14 -3.31 -2.48
CA THR A 77 -10.40 -3.37 -1.73
C THR A 77 -10.14 -3.15 -0.25
N ILE A 78 -10.92 -2.28 0.39
CA ILE A 78 -10.88 -2.09 1.83
C ILE A 78 -11.67 -3.23 2.48
N SER A 79 -10.99 -4.17 3.13
CA SER A 79 -11.60 -5.24 3.92
C SER A 79 -11.65 -4.87 5.41
N ASP A 80 -12.29 -5.71 6.22
CA ASP A 80 -12.19 -5.61 7.68
C ASP A 80 -10.73 -5.63 8.14
N PHE A 81 -9.90 -6.45 7.51
CA PHE A 81 -8.48 -6.53 7.81
C PHE A 81 -7.72 -5.25 7.40
N THR A 82 -8.11 -4.61 6.29
CA THR A 82 -7.58 -3.28 5.93
C THR A 82 -7.90 -2.25 7.00
N LEU A 83 -9.13 -2.22 7.50
CA LEU A 83 -9.53 -1.30 8.56
C LEU A 83 -8.69 -1.53 9.82
N HIS A 84 -8.50 -2.79 10.22
CA HIS A 84 -7.71 -3.14 11.38
C HIS A 84 -6.23 -2.77 11.26
N CYS A 85 -5.61 -3.05 10.10
CA CYS A 85 -4.17 -2.87 9.92
C CYS A 85 -3.77 -1.48 9.42
N VAL A 86 -4.62 -0.80 8.66
CA VAL A 86 -4.29 0.47 7.99
C VAL A 86 -5.08 1.64 8.57
N PHE A 87 -6.31 1.43 9.03
CA PHE A 87 -7.17 2.49 9.60
C PHE A 87 -7.69 2.17 11.01
N PRO A 88 -6.84 1.68 11.95
CA PRO A 88 -7.29 1.17 13.25
C PRO A 88 -8.03 2.21 14.09
N HIS A 89 -7.77 3.50 13.86
CA HIS A 89 -8.46 4.61 14.53
C HIS A 89 -9.95 4.68 14.20
N LEU A 90 -10.39 4.16 13.06
CA LEU A 90 -11.80 4.12 12.64
C LEU A 90 -12.59 2.97 13.29
N GLU A 91 -11.91 2.03 13.94
CA GLU A 91 -12.56 0.92 14.67
C GLU A 91 -13.06 1.36 16.04
N LYS A 92 -12.38 2.33 16.67
CA LYS A 92 -12.76 2.84 17.98
C LYS A 92 -13.84 3.92 17.84
N PRO A 93 -14.88 3.90 18.69
CA PRO A 93 -15.82 5.02 18.77
C PRO A 93 -15.03 6.29 19.07
N ASN A 94 -15.39 7.40 18.42
CA ASN A 94 -14.81 8.69 18.81
C ASN A 94 -15.09 8.94 20.29
N GLY A 95 -14.03 9.03 21.11
CA GLY A 95 -14.06 9.05 22.58
C GLY A 95 -14.68 10.28 23.24
N ASN A 96 -15.70 10.90 22.64
CA ASN A 96 -16.60 11.78 23.37
C ASN A 96 -17.76 10.95 23.93
N GLU A 97 -17.48 10.25 25.04
CA GLU A 97 -18.47 9.68 25.94
C GLU A 97 -19.37 10.80 26.51
N GLY A 98 -20.34 11.25 25.72
CA GLY A 98 -21.27 12.31 26.15
C GLY A 98 -21.94 13.10 25.04
N ALA A 99 -21.48 13.00 23.78
CA ALA A 99 -22.18 13.61 22.66
C ALA A 99 -23.21 12.64 22.09
N ILE A 100 -24.50 12.95 22.24
CA ILE A 100 -25.63 12.30 21.56
C ILE A 100 -25.53 12.62 20.06
N GLY A 101 -24.56 12.02 19.39
CA GLY A 101 -24.22 12.29 17.99
C GLY A 101 -23.81 11.01 17.29
N VAL A 102 -24.09 10.95 15.99
CA VAL A 102 -23.68 9.83 15.13
C VAL A 102 -22.16 9.69 15.20
N ASP A 103 -21.68 8.50 15.56
CA ASP A 103 -20.25 8.19 15.56
C ASP A 103 -19.68 8.36 14.15
N LYS A 104 -18.89 9.42 13.96
CA LYS A 104 -18.29 9.77 12.68
C LYS A 104 -17.34 8.68 12.18
N HIS A 105 -16.66 7.95 13.08
CA HIS A 105 -15.77 6.86 12.68
C HIS A 105 -16.55 5.68 12.15
N ARG A 106 -17.65 5.31 12.81
CA ARG A 106 -18.60 4.33 12.28
C ARG A 106 -19.11 4.69 10.89
N VAL A 107 -19.53 5.94 10.66
CA VAL A 107 -20.02 6.36 9.34
C VAL A 107 -18.93 6.24 8.26
N LEU A 108 -17.69 6.61 8.59
CA LEU A 108 -16.56 6.47 7.65
C LEU A 108 -16.26 4.99 7.38
N ARG A 109 -16.20 4.16 8.43
CA ARG A 109 -15.98 2.72 8.33
C ARG A 109 -17.03 2.05 7.45
N ASP A 110 -18.31 2.33 7.70
CA ASP A 110 -19.44 1.76 6.94
C ASP A 110 -19.41 2.18 5.46
N LYS A 111 -18.86 3.38 5.16
CA LYS A 111 -18.64 3.84 3.78
C LYS A 111 -17.42 3.20 3.11
N LEU A 112 -16.38 2.88 3.86
CA LEU A 112 -15.11 2.36 3.34
C LEU A 112 -15.16 0.84 3.13
N LEU A 113 -15.77 0.10 4.06
CA LEU A 113 -15.77 -1.35 4.04
C LEU A 113 -16.36 -1.91 2.73
N GLY A 114 -15.62 -2.83 2.12
CA GLY A 114 -15.97 -3.47 0.85
C GLY A 114 -15.72 -2.60 -0.39
N GLN A 115 -15.30 -1.35 -0.25
CA GLN A 115 -15.08 -0.48 -1.40
C GLN A 115 -13.77 -0.80 -2.11
N ARG A 116 -13.84 -0.86 -3.45
CA ARG A 116 -12.68 -0.98 -4.32
C ARG A 116 -12.20 0.40 -4.75
N LEU A 117 -11.06 0.83 -4.22
CA LEU A 117 -10.41 2.09 -4.61
C LEU A 117 -9.59 1.85 -5.88
N ASN A 118 -9.68 2.79 -6.83
CA ASN A 118 -8.93 2.77 -8.09
C ASN A 118 -8.00 3.99 -8.16
N CYS A 119 -6.79 3.82 -7.64
CA CYS A 119 -5.82 4.89 -7.49
C CYS A 119 -4.95 5.05 -8.73
N THR A 120 -4.57 6.29 -9.06
CA THR A 120 -3.36 6.52 -9.84
C THR A 120 -2.14 6.25 -8.97
N CYS A 121 -1.09 5.72 -9.58
CA CYS A 121 0.17 5.43 -8.93
C CYS A 121 1.32 5.87 -9.82
N GLU A 122 2.31 6.54 -9.22
CA GLU A 122 3.58 6.87 -9.84
C GLU A 122 4.70 6.17 -9.07
N MET A 123 5.63 5.58 -9.80
CA MET A 123 6.80 4.90 -9.25
C MET A 123 8.05 5.42 -9.95
N THR A 124 9.07 5.77 -9.18
CA THR A 124 10.39 6.14 -9.70
C THR A 124 11.42 5.13 -9.22
N PHE A 125 12.07 4.49 -10.16
CA PHE A 125 13.13 3.51 -9.95
C PHE A 125 14.48 4.15 -10.24
N PHE A 126 15.36 4.11 -9.26
CA PHE A 126 16.75 4.53 -9.40
C PHE A 126 17.63 3.29 -9.45
N PHE A 127 18.47 3.19 -10.47
CA PHE A 127 19.32 2.06 -10.73
C PHE A 127 20.78 2.40 -10.41
N ASP A 128 21.49 1.42 -9.85
CA ASP A 128 22.95 1.36 -9.90
C ASP A 128 23.38 1.07 -11.34
N GLU A 129 24.08 2.00 -11.98
CA GLU A 129 24.49 1.87 -13.39
C GLU A 129 25.50 0.74 -13.63
N ALA A 130 26.27 0.35 -12.61
CA ALA A 130 27.29 -0.69 -12.74
C ALA A 130 26.67 -2.10 -12.62
N LEU A 131 25.69 -2.27 -11.74
CA LEU A 131 25.04 -3.55 -11.45
C LEU A 131 23.72 -3.74 -12.21
N GLY A 132 23.13 -2.67 -12.74
CA GLY A 132 21.83 -2.69 -13.40
C GLY A 132 20.67 -3.04 -12.46
N ARG A 133 20.80 -2.72 -11.18
CA ARG A 133 19.82 -3.08 -10.13
C ARG A 133 19.24 -1.84 -9.47
N VAL A 134 18.01 -1.92 -8.99
CA VAL A 134 17.32 -0.82 -8.33
C VAL A 134 17.90 -0.60 -6.92
N VAL A 135 18.39 0.60 -6.66
CA VAL A 135 18.89 1.06 -5.35
C VAL A 135 17.85 1.83 -4.55
N ARG A 136 16.85 2.40 -5.23
CA ARG A 136 15.79 3.17 -4.60
C ARG A 136 14.51 3.11 -5.40
N LEU A 137 13.41 2.92 -4.68
CA LEU A 137 12.05 2.93 -5.20
C LEU A 137 11.27 4.03 -4.49
N GLU A 138 10.88 5.07 -5.21
CA GLU A 138 9.90 6.03 -4.73
C GLU A 138 8.53 5.65 -5.28
N THR A 139 7.51 5.59 -4.42
CA THR A 139 6.14 5.26 -4.83
C THR A 139 5.17 6.29 -4.27
N ASN A 140 4.22 6.72 -5.09
CA ASN A 140 3.13 7.60 -4.68
C ASN A 140 1.81 7.01 -5.19
N ILE A 141 0.90 6.69 -4.27
CA ILE A 141 -0.45 6.20 -4.59
C ILE A 141 -1.44 7.30 -4.20
N ASN A 142 -2.23 7.79 -5.16
CA ASN A 142 -3.21 8.85 -4.92
C ASN A 142 -4.49 8.31 -4.27
N LEU A 143 -4.38 7.90 -3.01
CA LEU A 143 -5.51 7.47 -2.19
C LEU A 143 -6.47 8.62 -1.89
N ALA A 144 -5.96 9.84 -1.73
CA ALA A 144 -6.77 11.00 -1.40
C ALA A 144 -7.83 11.29 -2.47
N GLU A 145 -7.47 11.22 -3.75
CA GLU A 145 -8.42 11.38 -4.85
C GLU A 145 -9.48 10.26 -4.85
N SER A 146 -9.07 9.01 -4.69
CA SER A 146 -9.99 7.86 -4.69
C SER A 146 -10.96 7.91 -3.50
N LEU A 147 -10.46 8.28 -2.32
CA LEU A 147 -11.28 8.48 -1.13
C LEU A 147 -12.20 9.69 -1.28
N PHE A 148 -11.76 10.75 -1.95
CA PHE A 148 -12.61 11.91 -2.21
C PHE A 148 -13.78 11.54 -3.13
N GLN A 149 -13.53 10.76 -4.19
CA GLN A 149 -14.58 10.26 -5.08
C GLN A 149 -15.61 9.41 -4.33
N LEU A 150 -15.16 8.61 -3.35
CA LEU A 150 -16.03 7.77 -2.52
C LEU A 150 -16.82 8.58 -1.46
N LEU A 151 -16.15 9.50 -0.76
CA LEU A 151 -16.69 10.14 0.44
C LEU A 151 -17.36 11.50 0.14
N GLY A 152 -17.00 12.14 -0.97
CA GLY A 152 -17.51 13.45 -1.41
C GLY A 152 -17.11 14.63 -0.50
N SER A 153 -16.11 14.44 0.38
CA SER A 153 -15.75 15.44 1.40
C SER A 153 -14.26 15.39 1.72
N THR A 154 -13.56 16.50 1.51
CA THR A 154 -12.14 16.65 1.86
C THR A 154 -11.90 16.48 3.37
N ARG A 155 -12.84 16.94 4.21
CA ARG A 155 -12.78 16.71 5.66
C ARG A 155 -12.89 15.23 6.00
N ALA A 156 -13.75 14.48 5.31
CA ALA A 156 -13.87 13.04 5.53
C ALA A 156 -12.58 12.31 5.09
N VAL A 157 -11.99 12.70 3.96
CA VAL A 157 -10.70 12.17 3.49
C VAL A 157 -9.58 12.44 4.50
N ALA A 158 -9.49 13.67 5.01
CA ALA A 158 -8.51 14.03 6.03
C ALA A 158 -8.66 13.15 7.28
N ASN A 159 -9.89 12.96 7.78
CA ASN A 159 -10.14 12.10 8.94
C ASN A 159 -9.74 10.63 8.71
N VAL A 160 -9.85 10.13 7.48
CA VAL A 160 -9.41 8.76 7.14
C VAL A 160 -7.89 8.66 7.12
N LEU A 161 -7.20 9.66 6.54
CA LEU A 161 -5.75 9.61 6.32
C LEU A 161 -4.91 10.08 7.51
N GLU A 162 -5.40 10.98 8.36
CA GLU A 162 -4.62 11.65 9.42
C GLU A 162 -3.96 10.68 10.42
N GLN A 163 -4.63 9.57 10.73
CA GLN A 163 -4.14 8.55 11.67
C GLN A 163 -4.01 7.18 11.00
N ALA A 164 -3.99 7.14 9.66
CA ALA A 164 -3.76 5.90 8.93
C ALA A 164 -2.32 5.40 9.16
N LEU A 165 -2.16 4.09 9.29
CA LEU A 165 -0.86 3.42 9.32
C LEU A 165 -0.32 3.21 7.90
N LEU A 166 -0.34 4.28 7.11
CA LEU A 166 0.18 4.34 5.76
C LEU A 166 0.80 5.72 5.55
N THR A 167 2.10 5.74 5.27
CA THR A 167 2.83 7.00 5.06
C THR A 167 2.57 7.57 3.67
N SER A 168 2.89 8.84 3.46
CA SER A 168 2.88 9.48 2.14
C SER A 168 3.85 8.85 1.14
N GLU A 169 4.83 8.10 1.63
CA GLU A 169 5.82 7.35 0.85
C GLU A 169 5.36 5.90 0.59
N CYS A 170 4.08 5.63 0.84
CA CYS A 170 3.42 4.33 0.63
C CYS A 170 4.00 3.20 1.47
N VAL A 171 4.60 3.51 2.62
CA VAL A 171 5.03 2.50 3.60
C VAL A 171 3.87 2.22 4.55
N VAL A 172 3.46 0.96 4.62
CA VAL A 172 2.47 0.46 5.58
C VAL A 172 3.18 0.24 6.92
N GLY A 173 2.67 0.89 7.96
CA GLY A 173 3.19 0.76 9.33
C GLY A 173 2.86 -0.61 9.93
N ASN A 174 3.70 -1.07 10.86
CA ASN A 174 3.40 -2.26 11.64
C ASN A 174 2.43 -1.91 12.78
N LEU A 175 1.45 -2.77 13.07
CA LEU A 175 0.58 -2.65 14.25
C LEU A 175 1.37 -2.53 15.56
N ALA A 176 2.60 -3.07 15.61
CA ALA A 176 3.51 -2.98 16.74
C ALA A 176 4.10 -1.58 16.99
N ASP A 177 4.05 -0.68 16.01
CA ASP A 177 4.60 0.68 16.11
C ASP A 177 3.55 1.70 16.60
N VAL A 178 2.33 1.25 16.91
CA VAL A 178 1.33 2.10 17.58
C VAL A 178 1.72 2.22 19.04
N PRO A 179 2.21 3.38 19.52
CA PRO A 179 2.56 3.52 20.93
C PRO A 179 1.31 3.26 21.79
N PRO A 180 1.43 2.52 22.90
CA PRO A 180 0.36 2.47 23.88
C PRO A 180 0.10 3.91 24.36
N LYS A 181 -1.15 4.36 24.22
CA LYS A 181 -1.61 5.61 24.85
C LYS A 181 -1.68 5.44 26.36
#